data_AF-A0A9C8I8S4-F1
#
_entry.id   AF-A0A9C8I8S4-F1
#
_cell.length_a   1.000
_cell.length_b   1.000
_cell.length_c   1.000
_cell.angle_alpha   90.00
_cell.angle_beta   90.00
_cell.angle_gamma   90.00
#
_symmetry.space_group_name_H-M   'P 1'
#
loop_
_entity.id
_entity.type
_entity.pdbx_description
1 polymer ?
#
loop_
_entity_poly.entity_id
_entity_poly.type
_entity_poly.pdbx_seq_one_letter_code
_entity_poly.pdbx_strand_id
1 'polypeptide(L)'
;AYYRDEFESDAYTLTPKEACEKVVAGIDEIHLVGGVNPSLSIQYFVDLLLALKNRAPKAVIKAFTAVELHALHKRERIRIADLLRELKQAGLEMLPGGGAEIFDSEVRARTCPVKATGDEWLALHRAAHELGIRSNSTMLHGHIETPENRIGHLLKLRELQDETGGFIAHVTLPYLHANNELSSEASPADSAMDLKQIAIARLMLDNFPHVKSYWRAFGIKLAQAGLNSGADDMDGTISSEDIMHEAGSDAPRGLSPEQMEEIIKETGFVPYRRDAFHNRKPEVSG
;
A
#
# COMPACT_ATOMS: atom_id res chain seq x y z
N ALA A 1 -1.35 8.63 11.84
CA ALA A 1 -1.91 8.27 10.51
C ALA A 1 -2.94 9.31 10.13
N TYR A 2 -2.91 9.83 8.90
CA TYR A 2 -3.86 10.84 8.46
C TYR A 2 -5.25 10.21 8.23
N TYR A 3 -6.24 10.67 8.98
CA TYR A 3 -7.65 10.41 8.77
C TYR A 3 -8.41 11.70 9.08
N ARG A 4 -9.59 11.87 8.48
CA ARG A 4 -10.52 12.91 8.85
C ARG A 4 -11.69 12.30 9.59
N ASP A 5 -12.08 12.93 10.69
CA ASP A 5 -13.34 12.63 11.35
C ASP A 5 -14.50 13.11 10.45
N GLU A 6 -15.63 12.41 10.47
CA GLU A 6 -16.79 12.75 9.63
C GLU A 6 -17.37 14.15 9.93
N PHE A 7 -17.05 14.72 11.10
CA PHE A 7 -17.45 16.07 11.50
C PHE A 7 -16.44 17.16 11.10
N GLU A 8 -15.30 16.80 10.51
CA GLU A 8 -14.32 17.78 10.02
C GLU A 8 -14.75 18.36 8.66
N SER A 9 -14.54 19.66 8.46
CA SER A 9 -15.12 20.40 7.33
C SER A 9 -14.52 20.04 5.97
N ASP A 10 -13.41 19.30 5.93
CA ASP A 10 -12.76 18.78 4.73
C ASP A 10 -12.96 17.26 4.55
N ALA A 11 -13.78 16.61 5.40
CA ALA A 11 -14.15 15.22 5.21
C ALA A 11 -15.04 15.05 3.96
N TYR A 12 -14.73 14.05 3.14
CA TYR A 12 -15.53 13.72 1.96
C TYR A 12 -15.66 12.21 1.80
N THR A 13 -16.68 11.80 1.06
CA THR A 13 -16.90 10.41 0.67
C THR A 13 -17.39 10.39 -0.76
N LEU A 14 -16.60 9.78 -1.65
CA LEU A 14 -16.95 9.71 -3.06
C LEU A 14 -18.08 8.72 -3.26
N THR A 15 -19.07 9.07 -4.07
CA THR A 15 -20.00 8.10 -4.65
C THR A 15 -19.28 7.23 -5.69
N PRO A 16 -19.80 6.03 -6.02
CA PRO A 16 -19.27 5.20 -7.12
C PRO A 16 -19.13 5.96 -8.44
N LYS A 17 -20.04 6.90 -8.71
CA LYS A 17 -20.00 7.75 -9.90
C LYS A 17 -18.79 8.70 -9.87
N GLU A 18 -18.60 9.43 -8.78
CA GLU A 18 -17.48 10.38 -8.62
C GLU A 18 -16.13 9.65 -8.65
N ALA A 19 -16.06 8.44 -8.08
CA ALA A 19 -14.87 7.60 -8.19
C ALA A 19 -14.55 7.25 -9.66
N CYS A 20 -15.55 6.87 -10.46
CA CYS A 20 -15.39 6.58 -11.88
C CYS A 20 -14.97 7.78 -12.72
N GLU A 21 -15.38 9.00 -12.35
CA GLU A 21 -14.98 10.24 -13.02
C GLU A 21 -13.48 10.53 -12.87
N LYS A 22 -12.85 10.04 -11.79
CA LYS A 22 -11.40 10.11 -11.58
C LYS A 22 -10.61 9.06 -12.37
N VAL A 23 -11.27 8.02 -12.92
CA VAL A 23 -10.60 6.97 -13.69
C VAL A 23 -10.26 7.45 -15.10
N VAL A 24 -8.97 7.56 -15.38
CA VAL A 24 -8.41 7.92 -16.68
C VAL A 24 -8.48 6.73 -17.65
N ALA A 25 -8.74 7.00 -18.92
CA ALA A 25 -8.79 5.97 -19.95
C ALA A 25 -7.41 5.30 -20.14
N GLY A 26 -7.40 3.98 -20.36
CA GLY A 26 -6.19 3.22 -20.63
C GLY A 26 -5.34 2.88 -19.41
N ILE A 27 -5.85 3.11 -18.19
CA ILE A 27 -5.17 2.72 -16.94
C ILE A 27 -5.14 1.20 -16.79
N ASP A 28 -4.02 0.69 -16.27
CA ASP A 28 -3.80 -0.75 -16.04
C ASP A 28 -4.20 -1.20 -14.63
N GLU A 29 -4.18 -0.28 -13.67
CA GLU A 29 -4.41 -0.56 -12.26
C GLU A 29 -5.16 0.61 -11.63
N ILE A 30 -6.20 0.31 -10.85
CA ILE A 30 -6.86 1.26 -9.97
C ILE A 30 -6.43 0.91 -8.54
N HIS A 31 -5.68 1.79 -7.90
CA HIS A 31 -5.32 1.68 -6.50
C HIS A 31 -6.25 2.58 -5.67
N LEU A 32 -7.03 1.98 -4.77
CA LEU A 32 -7.99 2.69 -3.92
C LEU A 32 -7.71 2.38 -2.44
N VAL A 33 -7.44 3.42 -1.66
CA VAL A 33 -7.35 3.36 -0.20
C VAL A 33 -8.10 4.55 0.39
N GLY A 34 -8.71 4.36 1.56
CA GLY A 34 -9.47 5.40 2.23
C GLY A 34 -9.39 5.29 3.75
N GLY A 35 -10.11 6.19 4.42
CA GLY A 35 -10.35 6.10 5.86
C GLY A 35 -11.45 5.06 6.19
N VAL A 36 -11.53 4.68 7.46
CA VAL A 36 -12.63 3.83 7.96
C VAL A 36 -13.86 4.71 8.17
N ASN A 37 -14.77 4.74 7.19
CA ASN A 37 -16.04 5.45 7.32
C ASN A 37 -17.13 4.51 7.90
N PRO A 38 -17.64 4.77 9.12
CA PRO A 38 -18.61 3.90 9.79
C PRO A 38 -19.98 3.84 9.09
N SER A 39 -20.31 4.84 8.27
CA SER A 39 -21.59 4.96 7.55
C SER A 39 -21.66 4.16 6.24
N LEU A 40 -20.52 3.68 5.72
CA LEU A 40 -20.47 2.98 4.43
C LEU A 40 -20.70 1.47 4.57
N SER A 41 -21.82 0.94 4.08
CA SER A 41 -22.16 -0.50 4.10
C SER A 41 -21.32 -1.32 3.12
N ILE A 42 -21.38 -2.67 3.24
CA ILE A 42 -20.78 -3.58 2.24
C ILE A 42 -21.28 -3.28 0.83
N GLN A 43 -22.58 -2.98 0.68
CA GLN A 43 -23.19 -2.67 -0.60
C GLN A 43 -22.53 -1.48 -1.29
N TYR A 44 -22.14 -0.45 -0.54
CA TYR A 44 -21.39 0.68 -1.11
C TYR A 44 -20.07 0.21 -1.76
N PHE A 45 -19.30 -0.64 -1.07
CA PHE A 45 -18.03 -1.15 -1.58
C PHE A 45 -18.23 -2.05 -2.80
N VAL A 46 -19.28 -2.88 -2.79
CA VAL A 46 -19.69 -3.69 -3.95
C VAL A 46 -20.05 -2.81 -5.14
N ASP A 47 -20.92 -1.81 -4.95
CA ASP A 47 -21.34 -0.87 -6.01
C ASP A 47 -20.15 -0.09 -6.57
N LEU A 48 -19.21 0.31 -5.71
CA LEU A 48 -17.99 0.98 -6.09
C LEU A 48 -17.11 0.10 -6.98
N LEU A 49 -16.84 -1.13 -6.57
CA LEU A 49 -16.05 -2.08 -7.36
C LEU A 49 -16.69 -2.38 -8.72
N LEU A 50 -18.01 -2.61 -8.74
CA LEU A 50 -18.77 -2.85 -9.98
C LEU A 50 -18.72 -1.65 -10.91
N ALA A 51 -18.89 -0.43 -10.38
CA ALA A 51 -18.81 0.79 -11.18
C ALA A 51 -17.41 0.96 -11.79
N LEU A 52 -16.35 0.75 -11.00
CA LEU A 52 -14.95 0.84 -11.46
C LEU A 52 -14.63 -0.23 -12.52
N LYS A 53 -15.08 -1.48 -12.31
CA LYS A 53 -14.93 -2.54 -13.33
C LYS A 53 -15.69 -2.22 -14.60
N ASN A 54 -16.90 -1.67 -14.53
CA ASN A 54 -17.64 -1.25 -15.72
C ASN A 54 -16.92 -0.11 -16.46
N ARG A 55 -16.32 0.83 -15.73
CA ARG A 55 -15.59 1.98 -16.29
C ARG A 55 -14.26 1.59 -16.93
N ALA A 56 -13.51 0.67 -16.30
CA ALA A 56 -12.22 0.19 -16.77
C ALA A 56 -12.10 -1.35 -16.64
N PRO A 57 -12.75 -2.13 -17.52
CA PRO A 57 -12.85 -3.59 -17.38
C PRO A 57 -11.52 -4.34 -17.34
N LYS A 58 -10.50 -3.77 -17.98
CA LYS A 58 -9.15 -4.35 -18.06
C LYS A 58 -8.24 -3.94 -16.91
N ALA A 59 -8.60 -2.90 -16.14
CA ALA A 59 -7.78 -2.43 -15.04
C ALA A 59 -7.90 -3.41 -13.86
N VAL A 60 -6.76 -3.74 -13.26
CA VAL A 60 -6.74 -4.50 -12.01
C VAL A 60 -7.19 -3.60 -10.87
N ILE A 61 -8.16 -4.04 -10.08
CA ILE A 61 -8.58 -3.27 -8.89
C ILE A 61 -7.79 -3.75 -7.67
N LYS A 62 -6.88 -2.89 -7.21
CA LYS A 62 -6.15 -3.01 -5.95
C LYS A 62 -6.80 -2.08 -4.92
N ALA A 63 -7.65 -2.61 -4.05
CA ALA A 63 -8.46 -1.76 -3.18
C ALA A 63 -8.55 -2.26 -1.74
N PHE A 64 -8.73 -1.29 -0.84
CA PHE A 64 -9.03 -1.44 0.59
C PHE A 64 -7.91 -2.08 1.40
N THR A 65 -7.40 -1.35 2.39
CA THR A 65 -6.45 -1.91 3.34
C THR A 65 -7.10 -2.98 4.22
N ALA A 66 -6.28 -3.86 4.80
CA ALA A 66 -6.77 -4.79 5.81
C ALA A 66 -7.38 -4.08 7.04
N VAL A 67 -7.01 -2.83 7.32
CA VAL A 67 -7.65 -2.05 8.40
C VAL A 67 -9.09 -1.70 8.04
N GLU A 68 -9.35 -1.22 6.82
CA GLU A 68 -10.69 -0.92 6.32
C GLU A 68 -11.57 -2.16 6.31
N LEU A 69 -11.08 -3.25 5.73
CA LEU A 69 -11.82 -4.50 5.65
C LEU A 69 -12.02 -5.14 7.02
N HIS A 70 -11.06 -5.01 7.94
CA HIS A 70 -11.20 -5.47 9.32
C HIS A 70 -12.34 -4.75 10.04
N ALA A 71 -12.38 -3.43 9.97
CA ALA A 71 -13.46 -2.65 10.57
C ALA A 71 -14.83 -3.00 9.96
N LEU A 72 -14.87 -3.17 8.64
CA LEU A 72 -16.09 -3.51 7.89
C LEU A 72 -16.69 -4.85 8.34
N HIS A 73 -15.92 -5.95 8.35
CA HIS A 73 -16.48 -7.27 8.73
C HIS A 73 -16.95 -7.29 10.19
N LYS A 74 -16.25 -6.59 11.10
CA LYS A 74 -16.64 -6.49 12.52
C LYS A 74 -17.97 -5.77 12.68
N ARG A 75 -18.15 -4.64 12.00
CA ARG A 75 -19.39 -3.86 12.03
C ARG A 75 -20.57 -4.66 11.49
N GLU A 76 -20.34 -5.33 10.37
CA GLU A 76 -21.36 -6.11 9.64
C GLU A 76 -21.59 -7.51 10.24
N ARG A 77 -20.74 -7.91 11.20
CA ARG A 77 -20.79 -9.20 11.90
C ARG A 77 -20.74 -10.39 10.94
N ILE A 78 -19.94 -10.28 9.88
CA ILE A 78 -19.71 -11.33 8.90
C ILE A 78 -18.29 -11.88 9.02
N ARG A 79 -18.05 -13.09 8.52
CA ARG A 79 -16.70 -13.65 8.51
C ARG A 79 -15.87 -12.93 7.43
N ILE A 80 -14.59 -12.71 7.72
CA ILE A 80 -13.62 -12.11 6.76
C ILE A 80 -13.67 -12.82 5.40
N ALA A 81 -13.70 -14.15 5.39
CA ALA A 81 -13.75 -14.92 4.14
C ALA A 81 -15.05 -14.69 3.33
N ASP A 82 -16.18 -14.41 3.99
CA ASP A 82 -17.44 -14.13 3.30
C ASP A 82 -17.40 -12.72 2.68
N LEU A 83 -16.91 -11.72 3.45
CA LEU A 83 -16.68 -10.36 2.94
C LEU A 83 -15.76 -10.37 1.71
N LEU A 84 -14.61 -11.02 1.81
CA LEU A 84 -13.63 -11.06 0.72
C LEU A 84 -14.16 -11.78 -0.52
N ARG A 85 -14.99 -12.82 -0.36
CA ARG A 85 -15.65 -13.48 -1.50
C ARG A 85 -16.61 -12.55 -2.21
N GLU A 86 -17.41 -11.78 -1.46
CA GLU A 86 -18.34 -10.82 -2.02
C GLU A 86 -17.61 -9.70 -2.78
N LEU A 87 -16.57 -9.11 -2.18
CA LEU A 87 -15.76 -8.08 -2.84
C LEU A 87 -15.01 -8.64 -4.06
N LYS A 88 -14.50 -9.87 -3.98
CA LYS A 88 -13.86 -10.55 -5.14
C LYS A 88 -14.85 -10.73 -6.29
N GLN A 89 -16.08 -11.14 -6.01
CA GLN A 89 -17.13 -11.26 -7.02
C GLN A 89 -17.50 -9.91 -7.64
N ALA A 90 -17.44 -8.83 -6.87
CA ALA A 90 -17.67 -7.47 -7.34
C ALA A 90 -16.51 -6.88 -8.16
N GLY A 91 -15.32 -7.51 -8.15
CA GLY A 91 -14.19 -7.13 -8.99
C GLY A 91 -12.89 -6.79 -8.24
N LEU A 92 -12.82 -7.01 -6.92
CA LEU A 92 -11.57 -6.89 -6.16
C LEU A 92 -10.59 -7.99 -6.57
N GLU A 93 -9.37 -7.60 -6.91
CA GLU A 93 -8.34 -8.53 -7.42
C GLU A 93 -7.08 -8.57 -6.57
N MET A 94 -6.76 -7.47 -5.87
CA MET A 94 -5.56 -7.36 -5.05
C MET A 94 -5.80 -6.48 -3.83
N LEU A 95 -5.17 -6.79 -2.70
CA LEU A 95 -5.14 -5.88 -1.55
C LEU A 95 -3.85 -5.04 -1.55
N PRO A 96 -3.92 -3.73 -1.25
CA PRO A 96 -2.74 -2.94 -0.92
C PRO A 96 -2.14 -3.39 0.42
N GLY A 97 -0.90 -2.98 0.69
CA GLY A 97 -0.19 -3.37 1.92
C GLY A 97 -0.38 -2.42 3.11
N GLY A 98 -1.14 -1.34 2.94
CA GLY A 98 -1.26 -0.28 3.94
C GLY A 98 -1.89 -0.72 5.26
N GLY A 99 -1.68 0.09 6.31
CA GLY A 99 -2.25 -0.14 7.64
C GLY A 99 -1.51 -1.16 8.51
N ALA A 100 -0.44 -1.75 7.98
CA ALA A 100 0.43 -2.67 8.72
C ALA A 100 1.25 -1.94 9.80
N GLU A 101 1.69 -0.70 9.55
CA GLU A 101 2.52 0.11 10.46
C GLU A 101 3.71 -0.71 11.01
N ILE A 102 3.83 -0.82 12.34
CA ILE A 102 4.61 -1.83 13.06
C ILE A 102 3.64 -2.78 13.76
N PHE A 103 3.96 -4.08 13.86
CA PHE A 103 3.04 -5.07 14.44
C PHE A 103 3.13 -5.20 15.96
N ASP A 104 4.23 -4.76 16.55
CA ASP A 104 4.43 -4.77 18.00
C ASP A 104 3.27 -4.07 18.73
N SER A 105 2.70 -4.73 19.74
CA SER A 105 1.49 -4.26 20.41
C SER A 105 1.68 -2.96 21.17
N GLU A 106 2.85 -2.73 21.77
CA GLU A 106 3.14 -1.50 22.51
C GLU A 106 3.32 -0.32 21.55
N VAL A 107 4.04 -0.54 20.45
CA VAL A 107 4.15 0.47 19.39
C VAL A 107 2.78 0.79 18.79
N ARG A 108 1.96 -0.21 18.46
CA ARG A 108 0.61 0.02 17.90
C ARG A 108 -0.32 0.74 18.85
N ALA A 109 -0.31 0.41 20.13
CA ALA A 109 -1.13 1.09 21.14
C ALA A 109 -0.85 2.60 21.19
N ARG A 110 0.36 3.02 20.80
CA ARG A 110 0.77 4.42 20.74
C ARG A 110 0.54 5.07 19.38
N THR A 111 0.72 4.34 18.28
CA THR A 111 0.65 4.93 16.93
C THR A 111 -0.71 4.81 16.25
N CYS A 112 -1.48 3.77 16.57
CA CYS A 112 -2.76 3.46 15.92
C CYS A 112 -3.72 2.63 16.80
N PRO A 113 -4.06 3.08 18.02
CA PRO A 113 -4.78 2.28 19.03
C PRO A 113 -6.16 1.77 18.62
N VAL A 114 -6.80 2.43 17.65
CA VAL A 114 -8.15 2.09 17.17
C VAL A 114 -8.16 1.24 15.89
N LYS A 115 -6.99 1.00 15.27
CA LYS A 115 -6.88 0.15 14.08
C LYS A 115 -6.81 -1.32 14.49
N ALA A 116 -7.01 -2.22 13.52
CA ALA A 116 -6.76 -3.65 13.68
C ALA A 116 -5.37 -3.91 14.29
N THR A 117 -5.25 -4.92 15.13
CA THR A 117 -3.96 -5.41 15.64
C THR A 117 -3.09 -5.99 14.51
N GLY A 118 -1.80 -6.20 14.78
CA GLY A 118 -0.92 -6.85 13.79
C GLY A 118 -1.40 -8.26 13.40
N ASP A 119 -1.88 -9.02 14.37
CA ASP A 119 -2.38 -10.38 14.12
C ASP A 119 -3.71 -10.38 13.35
N GLU A 120 -4.57 -9.39 13.57
CA GLU A 120 -5.80 -9.20 12.78
C GLU A 120 -5.51 -8.76 11.34
N TRP A 121 -4.49 -7.92 11.14
CA TRP A 121 -4.00 -7.55 9.80
C TRP A 121 -3.50 -8.80 9.07
N LEU A 122 -2.65 -9.60 9.72
CA LEU A 122 -2.12 -10.86 9.15
C LEU A 122 -3.23 -11.87 8.87
N ALA A 123 -4.21 -12.02 9.76
CA ALA A 123 -5.35 -12.91 9.57
C ALA A 123 -6.21 -12.53 8.36
N LEU A 124 -6.36 -11.23 8.08
CA LEU A 124 -7.10 -10.77 6.91
C LEU A 124 -6.35 -11.09 5.62
N HIS A 125 -5.04 -10.82 5.57
CA HIS A 125 -4.21 -11.18 4.43
C HIS A 125 -4.17 -12.70 4.20
N ARG A 126 -4.07 -13.50 5.26
CA ARG A 126 -4.19 -14.97 5.17
C ARG A 126 -5.49 -15.39 4.48
N ALA A 127 -6.63 -14.87 4.94
CA ALA A 127 -7.93 -15.17 4.34
C ALA A 127 -8.04 -14.71 2.88
N ALA A 128 -7.42 -13.57 2.53
CA ALA A 128 -7.35 -13.10 1.15
C ALA A 128 -6.53 -14.04 0.27
N HIS A 129 -5.36 -14.47 0.74
CA HIS A 129 -4.46 -15.36 0.01
C HIS A 129 -5.10 -16.75 -0.20
N GLU A 130 -5.79 -17.30 0.81
CA GLU A 130 -6.56 -18.55 0.69
C GLU A 130 -7.67 -18.47 -0.37
N LEU A 131 -8.22 -17.28 -0.61
CA LEU A 131 -9.18 -17.01 -1.67
C LEU A 131 -8.51 -16.66 -3.01
N GLY A 132 -7.19 -16.70 -3.11
CA GLY A 132 -6.43 -16.34 -4.31
C GLY A 132 -6.42 -14.85 -4.62
N ILE A 133 -6.71 -13.99 -3.64
CA ILE A 133 -6.52 -12.54 -3.74
C ILE A 133 -5.10 -12.26 -3.26
N ARG A 134 -4.24 -11.75 -4.16
CA ARG A 134 -2.86 -11.41 -3.79
C ARG A 134 -2.79 -10.08 -3.07
N SER A 135 -1.67 -9.77 -2.43
CA SER A 135 -1.50 -8.46 -1.80
C SER A 135 -0.07 -7.95 -1.76
N ASN A 136 0.10 -6.71 -1.33
CA ASN A 136 1.38 -6.18 -0.88
C ASN A 136 1.44 -6.18 0.65
N SER A 137 2.62 -5.87 1.19
CA SER A 137 2.82 -5.52 2.60
C SER A 137 3.59 -4.22 2.70
N THR A 138 3.44 -3.51 3.82
CA THR A 138 4.27 -2.34 4.12
C THR A 138 4.81 -2.41 5.54
N MET A 139 5.91 -1.72 5.81
CA MET A 139 6.40 -1.46 7.16
C MET A 139 6.72 0.02 7.30
N LEU A 140 6.12 0.69 8.29
CA LEU A 140 6.46 2.07 8.61
C LEU A 140 7.72 2.07 9.52
N HIS A 141 8.67 2.97 9.26
CA HIS A 141 9.89 3.08 10.06
C HIS A 141 10.33 4.54 10.29
N GLY A 142 11.18 4.76 11.28
CA GLY A 142 11.70 6.08 11.65
C GLY A 142 10.76 6.88 12.56
N HIS A 143 9.98 6.21 13.39
CA HIS A 143 9.17 6.83 14.44
C HIS A 143 9.65 6.38 15.83
N ILE A 144 8.75 5.91 16.68
CA ILE A 144 9.01 5.50 18.07
C ILE A 144 9.48 4.04 18.23
N GLU A 145 9.56 3.27 17.14
CA GLU A 145 9.86 1.84 17.15
C GLU A 145 11.36 1.56 17.25
N THR A 146 11.71 0.41 17.83
CA THR A 146 13.10 -0.05 17.92
C THR A 146 13.47 -0.94 16.72
N PRO A 147 14.77 -1.19 16.49
CA PRO A 147 15.21 -2.20 15.51
C PRO A 147 14.57 -3.57 15.73
N GLU A 148 14.41 -4.01 16.97
CA GLU A 148 13.76 -5.28 17.32
C GLU A 148 12.30 -5.32 16.86
N ASN A 149 11.56 -4.20 17.00
CA ASN A 149 10.19 -4.13 16.49
C ASN A 149 10.13 -4.25 14.97
N ARG A 150 11.07 -3.65 14.23
CA ARG A 150 11.17 -3.77 12.76
C ARG A 150 11.49 -5.21 12.34
N ILE A 151 12.47 -5.83 12.99
CA ILE A 151 12.84 -7.23 12.74
C ILE A 151 11.66 -8.17 13.05
N GLY A 152 10.98 -7.97 14.17
CA GLY A 152 9.78 -8.74 14.53
C GLY A 152 8.65 -8.59 13.51
N HIS A 153 8.46 -7.38 12.96
CA HIS A 153 7.50 -7.14 11.88
C HIS A 153 7.84 -7.94 10.62
N LEU A 154 9.09 -7.88 10.15
CA LEU A 154 9.54 -8.61 8.96
C LEU A 154 9.47 -10.13 9.13
N LEU A 155 9.78 -10.65 10.31
CA LEU A 155 9.66 -12.08 10.62
C LEU A 155 8.21 -12.56 10.48
N LYS A 156 7.24 -11.83 11.06
CA LYS A 156 5.81 -12.17 10.94
C LYS A 156 5.32 -12.13 9.49
N LEU A 157 5.78 -11.16 8.70
CA LEU A 157 5.47 -11.10 7.26
C LEU A 157 6.04 -12.31 6.52
N ARG A 158 7.30 -12.68 6.79
CA ARG A 158 7.96 -13.82 6.18
C ARG A 158 7.26 -15.14 6.53
N GLU A 159 6.88 -15.33 7.78
CA GLU A 159 6.15 -16.51 8.25
C GLU A 159 4.80 -16.67 7.52
N LEU A 160 4.02 -15.58 7.42
CA LEU A 160 2.76 -15.63 6.67
C LEU A 160 2.98 -15.89 5.17
N GLN A 161 4.07 -15.36 4.61
CA GLN A 161 4.43 -15.62 3.22
C GLN A 161 4.84 -17.09 3.00
N ASP A 162 5.54 -17.72 3.94
CA ASP A 162 5.84 -19.16 3.89
C ASP A 162 4.56 -20.01 3.93
N GLU A 163 3.55 -19.58 4.67
CA GLU A 163 2.25 -20.27 4.74
C GLU A 163 1.42 -20.14 3.45
N THR A 164 1.42 -18.95 2.84
CA THR A 164 0.38 -18.59 1.85
C THR A 164 0.89 -18.19 0.47
N GLY A 165 2.13 -17.72 0.36
CA GLY A 165 2.74 -17.24 -0.89
C GLY A 165 2.02 -16.09 -1.58
N GLY A 166 1.10 -15.39 -0.89
CA GLY A 166 0.18 -14.44 -1.50
C GLY A 166 0.70 -13.00 -1.62
N PHE A 167 1.79 -12.65 -0.93
CA PHE A 167 2.41 -11.34 -1.07
C PHE A 167 3.24 -11.23 -2.36
N ILE A 168 3.14 -10.09 -3.03
CA ILE A 168 3.87 -9.77 -4.28
C ILE A 168 4.99 -8.78 -4.02
N ALA A 169 4.73 -7.70 -3.28
CA ALA A 169 5.75 -6.71 -2.96
C ALA A 169 5.72 -6.28 -1.51
N HIS A 170 6.91 -6.03 -0.96
CA HIS A 170 7.08 -5.34 0.31
C HIS A 170 7.51 -3.88 0.08
N VAL A 171 7.00 -2.95 0.90
CA VAL A 171 7.34 -1.53 0.86
C VAL A 171 7.74 -1.03 2.23
N THR A 172 8.97 -0.56 2.38
CA THR A 172 9.38 0.19 3.57
C THR A 172 8.96 1.65 3.40
N LEU A 173 8.28 2.21 4.40
CA LEU A 173 7.74 3.57 4.36
C LEU A 173 8.41 4.41 5.45
N PRO A 174 9.11 5.50 5.09
CA PRO A 174 9.65 6.42 6.07
C PRO A 174 8.52 7.17 6.76
N TYR A 175 8.68 7.39 8.06
CA TYR A 175 7.83 8.25 8.84
C TYR A 175 8.04 9.71 8.46
N LEU A 176 7.03 10.33 7.85
CA LEU A 176 7.04 11.76 7.56
C LEU A 176 6.59 12.51 8.81
N HIS A 177 7.47 13.35 9.34
CA HIS A 177 7.31 14.02 10.64
C HIS A 177 6.49 15.31 10.58
N ALA A 178 6.16 15.79 9.38
CA ALA A 178 5.30 16.95 9.21
C ALA A 178 3.86 16.62 9.64
N ASN A 179 3.24 17.51 10.42
CA ASN A 179 1.80 17.50 10.74
C ASN A 179 1.27 16.29 11.52
N ASN A 180 1.98 15.81 12.55
CA ASN A 180 1.47 14.72 13.40
C ASN A 180 1.87 14.80 14.88
N GLU A 181 1.05 14.15 15.72
CA GLU A 181 1.13 14.17 17.18
C GLU A 181 2.42 13.55 17.76
N LEU A 182 3.07 12.65 17.02
CA LEU A 182 4.29 11.97 17.46
C LEU A 182 5.58 12.69 17.02
N SER A 183 5.48 13.86 16.38
CA SER A 183 6.63 14.59 15.85
C SER A 183 7.71 14.95 16.90
N SER A 184 7.33 15.11 18.17
CA SER A 184 8.26 15.40 19.28
C SER A 184 8.98 14.16 19.85
N GLU A 185 8.46 12.96 19.60
CA GLU A 185 9.00 11.69 20.13
C GLU A 185 9.58 10.79 19.05
N ALA A 186 9.21 11.03 17.79
CA ALA A 186 9.73 10.29 16.65
C ALA A 186 11.23 10.54 16.49
N SER A 187 11.93 9.53 16.00
CA SER A 187 13.31 9.65 15.49
C SER A 187 13.29 9.50 13.98
N PRO A 188 13.06 10.60 13.22
CA PRO A 188 12.96 10.55 11.77
C PRO A 188 14.15 9.83 11.15
N ALA A 189 13.87 8.94 10.21
CA ALA A 189 14.91 8.26 9.46
C ALA A 189 15.70 9.28 8.61
N ASP A 190 17.03 9.15 8.62
CA ASP A 190 17.85 9.77 7.60
C ASP A 190 17.89 8.89 6.34
N SER A 191 18.40 9.44 5.23
CA SER A 191 18.49 8.69 3.97
C SER A 191 19.32 7.41 4.08
N ALA A 192 20.30 7.36 4.99
CA ALA A 192 21.10 6.15 5.21
C ALA A 192 20.26 5.05 5.89
N MET A 193 19.41 5.41 6.84
CA MET A 193 18.44 4.50 7.45
C MET A 193 17.43 4.01 6.43
N ASP A 194 16.88 4.87 5.59
CA ASP A 194 15.91 4.49 4.55
C ASP A 194 16.47 3.43 3.59
N LEU A 195 17.66 3.67 3.04
CA LEU A 195 18.34 2.71 2.17
C LEU A 195 18.68 1.40 2.91
N LYS A 196 19.07 1.50 4.18
CA LYS A 196 19.33 0.34 5.02
C LYS A 196 18.06 -0.49 5.25
N GLN A 197 16.90 0.13 5.42
CA GLN A 197 15.64 -0.62 5.57
C GLN A 197 15.27 -1.37 4.29
N ILE A 198 15.47 -0.78 3.11
CA ILE A 198 15.29 -1.48 1.83
C ILE A 198 16.22 -2.71 1.74
N ALA A 199 17.50 -2.53 2.09
CA ALA A 199 18.47 -3.62 2.08
C ALA A 199 18.15 -4.74 3.08
N ILE A 200 17.74 -4.38 4.30
CA ILE A 200 17.29 -5.35 5.31
C ILE A 200 16.06 -6.10 4.81
N ALA A 201 15.06 -5.41 4.26
CA ALA A 201 13.87 -6.05 3.70
C ALA A 201 14.24 -7.05 2.60
N ARG A 202 15.14 -6.70 1.67
CA ARG A 202 15.61 -7.63 0.62
C ARG A 202 16.31 -8.85 1.19
N LEU A 203 17.12 -8.69 2.22
CA LEU A 203 17.89 -9.80 2.81
C LEU A 203 17.03 -10.70 3.69
N MET A 204 16.04 -10.13 4.37
CA MET A 204 15.20 -10.87 5.31
C MET A 204 13.99 -11.51 4.64
N LEU A 205 13.35 -10.82 3.70
CA LEU A 205 12.15 -11.30 3.00
C LEU A 205 12.54 -12.11 1.76
N ASP A 206 13.31 -13.17 1.98
CA ASP A 206 13.82 -14.07 0.93
C ASP A 206 12.70 -14.75 0.10
N ASN A 207 11.48 -14.81 0.64
CA ASN A 207 10.29 -15.38 0.02
C ASN A 207 9.31 -14.31 -0.54
N PHE A 208 9.69 -13.04 -0.55
CA PHE A 208 8.96 -11.98 -1.27
C PHE A 208 9.61 -11.76 -2.64
N PRO A 209 8.84 -11.81 -3.74
CA PRO A 209 9.44 -11.67 -5.06
C PRO A 209 9.97 -10.24 -5.29
N HIS A 210 9.28 -9.22 -4.77
CA HIS A 210 9.62 -7.82 -5.03
C HIS A 210 9.78 -6.98 -3.76
N VAL A 211 10.71 -6.03 -3.80
CA VAL A 211 10.87 -4.96 -2.80
C VAL A 211 10.76 -3.63 -3.54
N LYS A 212 9.89 -2.76 -3.05
CA LYS A 212 9.55 -1.49 -3.69
C LYS A 212 10.31 -0.33 -3.07
N SER A 213 10.92 0.48 -3.92
CA SER A 213 11.47 1.80 -3.60
C SER A 213 10.43 2.86 -3.95
N TYR A 214 9.63 3.28 -2.97
CA TYR A 214 8.48 4.14 -3.22
C TYR A 214 8.89 5.62 -3.36
N TRP A 215 9.04 6.09 -4.61
CA TRP A 215 9.51 7.45 -4.90
C TRP A 215 8.60 8.57 -4.38
N ARG A 216 7.32 8.30 -4.14
CA ARG A 216 6.41 9.25 -3.50
C ARG A 216 6.69 9.42 -2.01
N ALA A 217 7.30 8.44 -1.36
CA ALA A 217 7.74 8.56 0.03
C ALA A 217 9.16 9.10 0.13
N PHE A 218 10.08 8.59 -0.69
CA PHE A 218 11.51 8.90 -0.59
C PHE A 218 11.95 10.12 -1.41
N GLY A 219 11.15 10.55 -2.38
CA GLY A 219 11.60 11.41 -3.48
C GLY A 219 12.45 10.64 -4.50
N ILE A 220 12.63 11.23 -5.69
CA ILE A 220 13.26 10.57 -6.84
C ILE A 220 14.69 10.10 -6.57
N LYS A 221 15.55 10.99 -6.04
CA LYS A 221 16.97 10.71 -5.86
C LYS A 221 17.23 9.55 -4.89
N LEU A 222 16.52 9.55 -3.77
CA LEU A 222 16.66 8.49 -2.78
C LEU A 222 16.02 7.18 -3.30
N ALA A 223 14.92 7.27 -4.05
CA ALA A 223 14.32 6.10 -4.65
C ALA A 223 15.22 5.42 -5.70
N GLN A 224 15.96 6.21 -6.49
CA GLN A 224 17.03 5.73 -7.39
C GLN A 224 18.13 5.00 -6.62
N ALA A 225 18.60 5.56 -5.50
CA ALA A 225 19.58 4.89 -4.64
C ALA A 225 19.01 3.60 -4.02
N GLY A 226 17.69 3.54 -3.78
CA GLY A 226 16.98 2.35 -3.32
C GLY A 226 17.11 1.14 -4.26
N LEU A 227 17.23 1.36 -5.58
CA LEU A 227 17.47 0.27 -6.54
C LEU A 227 18.80 -0.45 -6.26
N ASN A 228 19.85 0.31 -5.93
CA ASN A 228 21.15 -0.23 -5.53
C ASN A 228 21.15 -0.83 -4.12
N SER A 229 20.06 -0.64 -3.36
CA SER A 229 19.88 -1.19 -2.01
C SER A 229 18.99 -2.44 -2.00
N GLY A 230 18.65 -2.98 -3.17
CA GLY A 230 17.90 -4.23 -3.29
C GLY A 230 16.43 -4.07 -3.69
N ALA A 231 15.94 -2.85 -3.93
CA ALA A 231 14.63 -2.69 -4.55
C ALA A 231 14.71 -3.02 -6.05
N ASP A 232 13.64 -3.59 -6.59
CA ASP A 232 13.48 -3.88 -8.02
C ASP A 232 12.24 -3.20 -8.63
N ASP A 233 11.45 -2.52 -7.79
CA ASP A 233 10.20 -1.89 -8.17
C ASP A 233 10.18 -0.42 -7.72
N MET A 234 10.15 0.51 -8.68
CA MET A 234 9.97 1.95 -8.41
C MET A 234 8.50 2.39 -8.47
N ASP A 235 7.57 1.46 -8.28
CA ASP A 235 6.14 1.68 -8.42
C ASP A 235 5.69 2.15 -9.83
N GLY A 236 4.51 2.78 -9.92
CA GLY A 236 3.89 3.15 -11.20
C GLY A 236 3.97 4.64 -11.54
N THR A 237 3.57 4.94 -12.78
CA THR A 237 3.29 6.29 -13.29
C THR A 237 1.94 6.75 -12.72
N ILE A 238 1.98 7.26 -11.50
CA ILE A 238 0.79 7.68 -10.75
C ILE A 238 0.22 8.95 -11.40
N SER A 239 -1.04 8.87 -11.85
CA SER A 239 -1.75 10.01 -12.46
C SER A 239 -2.38 10.95 -11.44
N SER A 240 -2.72 10.44 -10.25
CA SER A 240 -3.24 11.21 -9.11
C SER A 240 -3.08 10.42 -7.82
N GLU A 241 -2.36 10.96 -6.83
CA GLU A 241 -2.36 10.48 -5.45
C GLU A 241 -2.20 11.70 -4.54
N ASP A 242 -3.10 11.87 -3.58
CA ASP A 242 -3.12 13.05 -2.70
C ASP A 242 -2.56 12.73 -1.29
N ILE A 243 -2.63 11.46 -0.85
CA ILE A 243 -2.32 11.02 0.53
C ILE A 243 -0.87 11.30 0.93
N MET A 244 0.11 10.97 0.09
CA MET A 244 1.53 11.15 0.43
C MET A 244 1.91 12.64 0.52
N HIS A 245 1.29 13.49 -0.29
CA HIS A 245 1.49 14.94 -0.21
C HIS A 245 0.84 15.52 1.06
N GLU A 246 -0.36 15.07 1.40
CA GLU A 246 -1.02 15.46 2.65
C GLU A 246 -0.22 15.01 3.88
N ALA A 247 0.49 13.87 3.79
CA ALA A 247 1.45 13.40 4.79
C ALA A 247 2.80 14.16 4.78
N GLY A 248 2.99 15.15 3.90
CA GLY A 248 4.16 16.03 3.88
C GLY A 248 5.28 15.64 2.90
N SER A 249 5.00 14.82 1.88
CA SER A 249 5.98 14.52 0.82
C SER A 249 6.17 15.67 -0.17
N ASP A 250 7.43 15.96 -0.51
CA ASP A 250 7.85 16.93 -1.53
C ASP A 250 8.02 16.30 -2.94
N ALA A 251 7.67 15.02 -3.12
CA ALA A 251 7.83 14.33 -4.41
C ALA A 251 6.96 14.94 -5.53
N PRO A 252 7.31 14.82 -6.83
CA PRO A 252 6.45 15.28 -7.91
C PRO A 252 5.03 14.68 -7.87
N ARG A 253 4.02 15.40 -8.37
CA ARG A 253 2.62 14.90 -8.41
C ARG A 253 2.40 13.71 -9.34
N GLY A 254 3.29 13.52 -10.31
CA GLY A 254 3.27 12.40 -11.25
C GLY A 254 4.59 12.31 -12.01
N LEU A 255 4.82 11.15 -12.62
CA LEU A 255 5.93 10.89 -13.54
C LEU A 255 5.36 10.28 -14.82
N SER A 256 5.80 10.74 -15.98
CA SER A 256 5.50 10.07 -17.25
C SER A 256 6.29 8.75 -17.35
N PRO A 257 5.83 7.79 -18.18
CA PRO A 257 6.59 6.57 -18.46
C PRO A 257 8.03 6.86 -18.90
N GLU A 258 8.23 7.85 -19.77
CA GLU A 258 9.54 8.22 -20.31
C GLU A 258 10.47 8.75 -19.21
N GLN A 259 9.94 9.59 -18.31
CA GLN A 259 10.70 10.09 -17.16
C GLN A 259 11.10 8.94 -16.23
N MET A 260 10.19 8.01 -15.95
CA MET A 260 10.49 6.84 -15.11
C MET A 260 11.54 5.94 -15.75
N GLU A 261 11.48 5.73 -17.07
CA GLU A 261 12.51 4.99 -17.79
C GLU A 261 13.88 5.67 -17.73
N GLU A 262 13.95 6.98 -17.91
CA GLU A 262 15.20 7.75 -17.81
C GLU A 262 15.80 7.64 -16.41
N ILE A 263 14.99 7.87 -15.38
CA ILE A 263 15.37 7.74 -13.96
C ILE A 263 15.96 6.36 -13.67
N ILE A 264 15.38 5.27 -14.20
CA ILE A 264 15.89 3.91 -14.01
C ILE A 264 17.19 3.71 -14.80
N LYS A 265 17.25 4.15 -16.06
CA LYS A 265 18.46 4.02 -16.91
C LYS A 265 19.66 4.74 -16.31
N GLU A 266 19.47 5.92 -15.71
CA GLU A 266 20.51 6.68 -15.01
C GLU A 266 21.19 5.88 -13.87
N THR A 267 20.46 4.93 -13.27
CA THR A 267 21.00 4.08 -12.20
C THR A 267 21.73 2.83 -12.71
N GLY A 268 21.81 2.64 -14.03
CA GLY A 268 22.46 1.49 -14.66
C GLY A 268 21.57 0.24 -14.79
N PHE A 269 20.27 0.34 -14.46
CA PHE A 269 19.30 -0.75 -14.58
C PHE A 269 18.48 -0.67 -15.87
N VAL A 270 17.84 -1.78 -16.24
CA VAL A 270 16.97 -1.87 -17.42
C VAL A 270 15.52 -1.67 -16.98
N PRO A 271 14.84 -0.58 -17.41
CA PRO A 271 13.44 -0.40 -17.08
C PRO A 271 12.56 -1.40 -17.81
N TYR A 272 11.51 -1.85 -17.15
CA TYR A 272 10.41 -2.58 -17.78
C TYR A 272 9.08 -2.15 -17.17
N ARG A 273 8.05 -2.09 -18.01
CA ARG A 273 6.68 -1.89 -17.55
C ARG A 273 6.11 -3.21 -17.04
N ARG A 274 5.40 -3.17 -15.92
CA ARG A 274 4.70 -4.32 -15.34
C ARG A 274 3.21 -4.06 -15.18
N ASP A 275 2.43 -5.12 -15.02
CA ASP A 275 1.07 -5.02 -14.49
C ASP A 275 1.07 -4.97 -12.95
N ALA A 276 -0.13 -4.92 -12.35
CA ALA A 276 -0.34 -4.89 -10.90
C ALA A 276 0.23 -6.12 -10.16
N PHE A 277 0.46 -7.19 -10.92
CA PHE A 277 0.84 -8.52 -10.49
C PHE A 277 2.32 -8.82 -10.75
N HIS A 278 3.08 -7.80 -11.17
CA HIS A 278 4.49 -7.83 -11.55
C HIS A 278 4.83 -8.67 -12.78
N ASN A 279 3.85 -8.99 -13.62
CA ASN A 279 4.13 -9.57 -14.93
C ASN A 279 4.65 -8.48 -15.87
N ARG A 280 5.73 -8.77 -16.60
CA ARG A 280 6.29 -7.86 -17.61
C ARG A 280 5.26 -7.63 -18.72
N LYS A 281 4.97 -6.37 -19.03
CA LYS A 281 4.15 -5.99 -20.18
C LYS A 281 5.01 -5.94 -21.45
N PRO A 282 4.46 -6.30 -22.61
CA PRO A 282 5.14 -6.10 -23.88
C PRO A 282 5.51 -4.63 -24.08
N GLU A 283 6.65 -4.37 -24.73
CA GLU A 283 6.96 -3.03 -25.22
C GLU A 283 5.86 -2.59 -26.19
N VAL A 284 5.32 -1.40 -25.98
CA VAL A 284 4.39 -0.81 -26.95
C VAL A 284 5.27 -0.34 -28.10
N SER A 285 5.38 -1.16 -29.15
CA SER A 285 5.97 -0.72 -30.41
C SER A 285 5.14 0.47 -30.92
N GLY A 286 5.74 1.66 -30.90
CA GLY A 286 5.17 2.88 -31.47
C GLY A 286 5.09 2.84 -32.99
#